data_AF-A0A7J6UDN9-F1
#
_entry.id   AF-A0A7J6UDN9-F1
#
_cell.length_a   1.000
_cell.length_b   1.000
_cell.length_c   1.000
_cell.angle_alpha   90.00
_cell.angle_beta   90.00
_cell.angle_gamma   90.00
#
_symmetry.space_group_name_H-M   'P 1'
#
loop_
_entity.id
_entity.type
_entity.pdbx_description
1 polymer ?
#
loop_
_entity_poly.entity_id
_entity_poly.type
_entity_poly.pdbx_seq_one_letter_code
_entity_poly.pdbx_strand_id
1 'polypeptide(L)'
;MVESGALPTVINTFLPLLVVFVAVAYVYFAGEYAGHEIVHHNKAFVHPPDRKLIDKYDLLQAQLSEEAATRERIEAHPKSVVLGFGACLDGVTRGTELLKELDIQPAEHPQDHDVINSPQDLAETFHYFFEHGAAAERYVSNKTLFHQLVNAVRGFGDQHGSFWRFGGNAPHMGCRIQME
;
A
#
# COMPACT_ATOMS: atom_id res chain seq x y z
N MET A 1 -16.58 49.41 -8.07
CA MET A 1 -16.83 47.96 -8.28
C MET A 1 -15.50 47.34 -8.64
N VAL A 2 -14.86 46.64 -7.71
CA VAL A 2 -13.61 45.90 -7.94
C VAL A 2 -13.88 44.46 -7.52
N GLU A 3 -13.62 43.53 -8.43
CA GLU A 3 -13.94 42.11 -8.33
C GLU A 3 -13.18 41.42 -7.19
N SER A 4 -13.90 40.92 -6.19
CA SER A 4 -13.37 40.22 -5.02
C SER A 4 -13.40 38.68 -5.15
N GLY A 5 -13.25 38.15 -6.37
CA GLY A 5 -13.43 36.71 -6.65
C GLY A 5 -12.17 35.93 -7.08
N ALA A 6 -11.06 36.59 -7.40
CA ALA A 6 -9.91 35.93 -8.03
C ALA A 6 -8.86 35.37 -7.05
N LEU A 7 -8.79 35.88 -5.82
CA LEU A 7 -7.70 35.57 -4.88
C LEU A 7 -7.68 34.12 -4.33
N PRO A 8 -8.82 33.48 -3.97
CA PRO A 8 -8.79 32.12 -3.42
C PRO A 8 -8.50 31.05 -4.47
N THR A 9 -8.92 31.28 -5.72
CA THR A 9 -8.73 30.33 -6.84
C THR A 9 -7.27 30.29 -7.30
N VAL A 10 -6.59 31.43 -7.27
CA VAL A 10 -5.16 31.55 -7.58
C VAL A 10 -4.34 30.81 -6.51
N ILE A 11 -4.62 31.02 -5.23
CA ILE A 11 -3.87 30.33 -4.15
C ILE A 11 -4.03 28.81 -4.23
N ASN A 12 -5.25 28.30 -4.42
CA ASN A 12 -5.51 26.86 -4.50
C ASN A 12 -4.92 26.17 -5.74
N THR A 13 -4.66 26.92 -6.82
CA THR A 13 -4.06 26.36 -8.04
C THR A 13 -2.54 26.46 -8.03
N PHE A 14 -2.00 27.59 -7.58
CA PHE A 14 -0.57 27.85 -7.62
C PHE A 14 0.20 27.20 -6.48
N LEU A 15 -0.41 26.99 -5.31
CA LEU A 15 0.25 26.32 -4.19
C LEU A 15 0.63 24.84 -4.48
N PRO A 16 -0.26 23.98 -5.01
CA PRO A 16 0.13 22.62 -5.37
C PRO A 16 1.15 22.58 -6.52
N LEU A 17 1.04 23.48 -7.51
CA LEU A 17 2.05 23.59 -8.58
C LEU A 17 3.42 24.03 -8.04
N LEU A 18 3.44 24.95 -7.08
CA LEU A 18 4.67 25.38 -6.40
C LEU A 18 5.28 24.23 -5.60
N VAL A 19 4.48 23.44 -4.88
CA VAL A 19 4.97 22.27 -4.13
C VAL A 19 5.56 21.22 -5.07
N VAL A 20 4.90 20.93 -6.20
CA VAL A 20 5.44 20.02 -7.22
C VAL A 20 6.72 20.59 -7.83
N PHE A 21 6.74 21.88 -8.15
CA PHE A 21 7.94 22.53 -8.71
C PHE A 21 9.12 22.49 -7.74
N VAL A 22 8.89 22.76 -6.45
CA VAL A 22 9.92 22.69 -5.40
C VAL A 22 10.39 21.25 -5.20
N ALA A 23 9.50 20.26 -5.22
CA ALA A 23 9.87 18.85 -5.13
C ALA A 23 10.70 18.39 -6.33
N VAL A 24 10.31 18.77 -7.55
CA VAL A 24 11.06 18.48 -8.78
C VAL A 24 12.41 19.19 -8.77
N ALA A 25 12.45 20.47 -8.39
CA ALA A 25 13.69 21.24 -8.31
C ALA A 25 14.62 20.67 -7.22
N TYR A 26 14.10 20.22 -6.08
CA TYR A 26 14.89 19.54 -5.05
C TYR A 26 15.49 18.23 -5.58
N VAL A 27 14.69 17.40 -6.25
CA VAL A 27 15.18 16.15 -6.87
C VAL A 27 16.22 16.45 -7.96
N TYR A 28 16.03 17.50 -8.75
CA TYR A 28 16.89 17.81 -9.90
C TYR A 28 18.20 18.53 -9.52
N PHE A 29 18.16 19.42 -8.52
CA PHE A 29 19.32 20.24 -8.13
C PHE A 29 20.02 19.80 -6.85
N ALA A 30 19.31 19.12 -5.93
CA ALA A 30 19.89 18.60 -4.69
C ALA A 30 19.95 17.07 -4.67
N GLY A 31 19.25 16.39 -5.58
CA GLY A 31 19.36 14.95 -5.77
C GLY A 31 20.62 14.61 -6.55
N GLU A 32 21.72 14.34 -5.85
CA GLU A 32 22.82 13.53 -6.40
C GLU A 32 22.32 12.08 -6.58
N TYR A 33 21.46 11.86 -7.57
CA TYR A 33 21.25 10.53 -8.16
C TYR A 33 21.94 10.50 -9.51
N ALA A 34 23.26 10.64 -9.48
CA ALA A 34 24.09 9.99 -10.49
C ALA A 34 23.85 8.48 -10.29
N GLY A 35 23.11 7.81 -11.16
CA GLY A 35 23.52 7.69 -12.55
C GLY A 35 24.71 6.75 -12.69
N HIS A 36 24.80 5.71 -11.85
CA HIS A 36 25.45 4.48 -12.26
C HIS A 36 24.36 3.46 -12.53
N GLU A 37 24.23 3.05 -13.79
CA GLU A 37 23.65 1.75 -14.13
C GLU A 37 24.36 0.70 -13.29
N ILE A 38 23.76 0.32 -12.17
CA ILE A 38 24.07 -0.94 -11.53
C ILE A 38 23.12 -1.95 -12.13
N VAL A 39 23.34 -2.26 -13.42
CA VAL A 39 23.08 -3.61 -13.89
C VAL A 39 24.05 -4.48 -13.11
N HIS A 40 23.63 -4.94 -11.93
CA HIS A 40 24.30 -6.06 -11.29
C HIS A 40 24.11 -7.24 -12.24
N HIS A 41 25.06 -7.42 -13.15
CA HIS A 41 25.37 -8.76 -13.62
C HIS A 41 25.70 -9.54 -12.36
N ASN A 42 24.72 -10.31 -11.89
CA ASN A 42 24.92 -11.28 -10.85
C ASN A 42 25.90 -12.34 -11.38
N LYS A 43 27.19 -12.06 -11.23
CA LYS A 43 28.28 -13.00 -11.50
C LYS A 43 28.46 -13.99 -10.35
N ALA A 44 27.65 -13.92 -9.29
CA ALA A 44 27.71 -14.90 -8.20
C ALA A 44 27.21 -16.29 -8.63
N PHE A 45 26.57 -16.39 -9.81
CA PHE A 45 26.21 -17.67 -10.42
C PHE A 45 27.01 -17.95 -11.69
N VAL A 46 28.34 -17.80 -11.63
CA VAL A 46 29.19 -18.55 -12.56
C VAL A 46 29.23 -19.98 -12.02
N HIS A 47 28.49 -20.89 -12.66
CA HIS A 47 28.69 -22.33 -12.43
C HIS A 47 30.16 -22.64 -12.76
N PRO A 48 31.00 -23.05 -11.79
CA PRO A 48 32.35 -23.45 -12.10
C PRO A 48 32.28 -24.69 -13.01
N PRO A 49 33.04 -24.72 -14.12
CA PRO A 49 33.06 -25.89 -15.01
C PRO A 49 33.59 -27.14 -14.30
N ASP A 50 34.36 -26.96 -13.22
CA ASP A 50 34.93 -28.05 -12.43
C ASP A 50 34.24 -28.16 -11.08
N ARG A 51 33.38 -29.17 -10.96
CA ARG A 51 32.70 -29.55 -9.72
C ARG A 51 33.70 -30.22 -8.75
N LYS A 52 34.73 -29.50 -8.31
CA LYS A 52 35.39 -29.84 -7.05
C LYS A 52 34.37 -29.52 -5.96
N LEU A 53 34.08 -30.51 -5.12
CA LEU A 53 33.24 -30.35 -3.93
C LEU A 53 33.81 -29.18 -3.13
N ILE A 54 33.19 -28.01 -3.25
CA ILE A 54 33.54 -26.86 -2.43
C ILE A 54 33.20 -27.29 -1.00
N ASP A 55 34.18 -27.25 -0.10
CA ASP A 55 33.97 -27.61 1.29
C ASP A 55 32.84 -26.72 1.84
N LYS A 56 31.85 -27.35 2.45
CA LYS A 56 30.71 -26.65 3.06
C LYS A 56 31.19 -25.64 4.09
N TYR A 57 32.33 -25.89 4.73
CA TYR A 57 32.96 -24.95 5.65
C TYR A 57 33.45 -23.70 4.93
N ASP A 58 34.12 -23.83 3.79
CA ASP A 58 34.64 -22.70 3.02
C ASP A 58 33.51 -21.82 2.45
N LEU A 59 32.39 -22.44 2.02
CA LEU A 59 31.19 -21.71 1.61
C LEU A 59 30.59 -20.92 2.77
N LEU A 60 30.49 -21.53 3.95
CA LEU A 60 29.95 -20.87 5.13
C LEU A 60 30.83 -19.70 5.57
N GLN A 61 32.15 -19.87 5.56
CA GLN A 61 33.09 -18.79 5.89
C GLN A 61 33.01 -17.64 4.88
N ALA A 62 32.90 -17.95 3.58
CA ALA A 62 32.70 -16.94 2.56
C ALA A 62 31.40 -16.15 2.79
N GLN A 63 30.29 -16.83 3.05
CA GLN A 63 28.99 -16.19 3.35
C GLN A 63 29.07 -15.28 4.58
N LEU A 64 29.65 -15.78 5.69
CA LEU A 64 29.79 -14.99 6.92
C LEU A 64 30.69 -13.76 6.72
N SER A 65 31.77 -13.89 5.94
CA SER A 65 32.66 -12.76 5.63
C SER A 65 31.99 -11.70 4.74
N GLU A 66 31.14 -12.12 3.80
CA GLU A 66 30.38 -11.23 2.94
C GLU A 66 29.26 -10.51 3.73
N GLU A 67 28.58 -11.20 4.63
CA GLU A 67 27.60 -10.61 5.55
C GLU A 67 28.26 -9.56 6.47
N ALA A 68 29.43 -9.87 7.05
CA ALA A 68 30.17 -8.93 7.89
C ALA A 68 30.62 -7.68 7.11
N ALA A 69 31.19 -7.85 5.92
CA ALA A 69 31.59 -6.74 5.07
C ALA A 69 30.39 -5.91 4.57
N THR A 70 29.24 -6.55 4.34
CA THR A 70 27.99 -5.87 3.99
C THR A 70 27.47 -5.04 5.16
N ARG A 71 27.51 -5.57 6.39
CA ARG A 71 27.15 -4.80 7.59
C ARG A 71 28.05 -3.59 7.79
N GLU A 72 29.36 -3.75 7.68
CA GLU A 72 30.31 -2.63 7.80
C GLU A 72 30.05 -1.54 6.75
N ARG A 73 29.71 -1.92 5.51
CA ARG A 73 29.32 -0.98 4.44
C ARG A 73 28.01 -0.24 4.74
N ILE A 74 27.03 -0.93 5.34
CA ILE A 74 25.74 -0.34 5.75
C ILE A 74 25.94 0.63 6.91
N GLU A 75 26.77 0.28 7.90
CA GLU A 75 27.07 1.14 9.05
C GLU A 75 27.88 2.38 8.65
N ALA A 76 28.82 2.24 7.71
CA ALA A 76 29.60 3.35 7.19
C ALA A 76 28.76 4.33 6.34
N HIS A 77 27.65 3.86 5.75
CA HIS A 77 26.76 4.66 4.90
C HIS A 77 25.30 4.28 5.19
N PRO A 78 24.66 4.83 6.25
CA PRO A 78 23.29 4.50 6.58
C PRO A 78 22.39 4.86 5.39
N LYS A 79 21.92 3.83 4.68
CA LYS A 79 21.04 4.01 3.51
C LYS A 79 19.69 4.47 4.01
N SER A 80 19.39 5.75 3.84
CA SER A 80 18.03 6.26 4.04
C SER A 80 17.17 5.86 2.84
N VAL A 81 16.02 5.23 3.13
CA VAL A 81 15.03 4.88 2.11
C VAL A 81 13.79 5.74 2.35
N VAL A 82 13.36 6.46 1.32
CA VAL A 82 12.11 7.20 1.34
C VAL A 82 11.04 6.35 0.68
N LEU A 83 9.97 6.08 1.42
CA LEU A 83 8.78 5.39 0.93
C LEU A 83 7.63 6.38 0.91
N GLY A 84 6.83 6.36 -0.16
CA GLY A 84 5.74 7.30 -0.32
C GLY A 84 4.65 6.77 -1.24
N PHE A 85 3.48 7.39 -1.10
CA PHE A 85 2.23 7.08 -1.81
C PHE A 85 1.70 5.66 -1.60
N GLY A 86 0.38 5.48 -1.73
CA GLY A 86 -0.24 4.15 -1.64
C GLY A 86 -0.20 3.54 -0.23
N ALA A 87 -0.82 4.23 0.72
CA ALA A 87 -1.05 3.73 2.09
C ALA A 87 -2.55 3.68 2.37
N CYS A 88 -3.02 2.57 2.96
CA CYS A 88 -4.38 2.43 3.45
C CYS A 88 -4.39 1.64 4.77
N LEU A 89 -5.58 1.54 5.36
CA LEU A 89 -5.82 0.70 6.51
C LEU A 89 -6.95 -0.27 6.15
N ASP A 90 -6.64 -1.56 6.17
CA ASP A 90 -7.55 -2.61 5.76
C ASP A 90 -8.35 -3.05 6.98
N GLY A 91 -9.66 -2.79 6.96
CA GLY A 91 -10.61 -3.27 7.95
C GLY A 91 -11.26 -4.54 7.46
N VAL A 92 -11.01 -5.66 8.15
CA VAL A 92 -11.60 -6.96 7.83
C VAL A 92 -12.67 -7.28 8.85
N THR A 93 -13.84 -7.72 8.39
CA THR A 93 -14.95 -8.14 9.25
C THR A 93 -15.83 -9.19 8.55
N ARG A 94 -16.83 -9.70 9.26
CA ARG A 94 -17.86 -10.58 8.72
C ARG A 94 -18.92 -9.75 8.01
N GLY A 95 -19.01 -9.85 6.69
CA GLY A 95 -19.92 -9.03 5.88
C GLY A 95 -21.38 -9.09 6.33
N THR A 96 -21.89 -10.26 6.73
CA THR A 96 -23.27 -10.39 7.24
C THR A 96 -23.51 -9.65 8.54
N GLU A 97 -22.51 -9.58 9.43
CA GLU A 97 -22.62 -8.83 10.69
C GLU A 97 -22.57 -7.32 10.43
N LEU A 98 -21.73 -6.89 9.49
CA LEU A 98 -21.66 -5.50 9.04
C LEU A 98 -22.98 -5.00 8.46
N LEU A 99 -23.61 -5.77 7.58
CA LEU A 99 -24.92 -5.41 7.01
C LEU A 99 -25.99 -5.32 8.10
N LYS A 100 -26.00 -6.27 9.05
CA LYS A 100 -26.93 -6.28 10.17
C LYS A 100 -26.77 -5.07 11.09
N GLU A 101 -25.53 -4.68 11.42
CA GLU A 101 -25.25 -3.52 12.27
C GLU A 101 -25.74 -2.21 11.64
N LEU A 102 -25.70 -2.12 10.30
CA LEU A 102 -26.15 -0.96 9.55
C LEU A 102 -27.64 -1.00 9.18
N ASP A 103 -28.39 -1.99 9.68
CA ASP A 103 -29.80 -2.23 9.34
C ASP A 103 -30.05 -2.37 7.82
N ILE A 104 -29.07 -2.91 7.10
CA ILE A 104 -29.16 -3.18 5.67
C ILE A 104 -29.76 -4.57 5.49
N GLN A 105 -30.99 -4.60 4.98
CA GLN A 105 -31.71 -5.84 4.77
C GLN A 105 -31.13 -6.62 3.58
N PRO A 106 -31.14 -7.97 3.63
CA PRO A 106 -30.78 -8.79 2.48
C PRO A 106 -31.67 -8.46 1.27
N ALA A 107 -31.06 -8.31 0.09
CA ALA A 107 -31.80 -8.07 -1.14
C ALA A 107 -32.53 -9.34 -1.60
N GLU A 108 -33.79 -9.24 -2.03
CA GLU A 108 -34.52 -10.37 -2.61
C GLU A 108 -34.00 -10.74 -4.01
N HIS A 109 -33.49 -9.76 -4.74
CA HIS A 109 -32.99 -9.91 -6.10
C HIS A 109 -31.50 -9.55 -6.15
N PRO A 110 -30.59 -10.54 -6.23
CA PRO A 110 -29.17 -10.28 -6.35
C PRO A 110 -28.86 -9.62 -7.70
N GLN A 111 -28.06 -8.56 -7.68
CA GLN A 111 -27.60 -7.84 -8.86
C GLN A 111 -26.19 -7.32 -8.63
N ASP A 112 -25.31 -7.51 -9.62
CA ASP A 112 -23.98 -6.91 -9.62
C ASP A 112 -24.05 -5.45 -10.05
N HIS A 113 -23.53 -4.55 -9.21
CA HIS A 113 -23.34 -3.14 -9.54
C HIS A 113 -21.84 -2.82 -9.58
N ASP A 114 -21.37 -2.19 -10.65
CA ASP A 114 -19.96 -1.76 -10.79
C ASP A 114 -19.56 -0.71 -9.73
N VAL A 115 -20.52 0.11 -9.29
CA VAL A 115 -20.33 1.19 -8.31
C VAL A 115 -21.46 1.17 -7.31
N ILE A 116 -21.13 1.26 -6.03
CA ILE A 116 -22.08 1.27 -4.92
C ILE A 116 -22.42 2.72 -4.57
N ASN A 117 -23.63 3.16 -4.89
CA ASN A 117 -24.14 4.50 -4.62
C ASN A 117 -25.14 4.51 -3.44
N SER A 118 -25.72 3.36 -3.11
CA SER A 118 -26.77 3.22 -2.09
C SER A 118 -26.59 1.97 -1.21
N PRO A 119 -27.24 1.91 -0.04
CA PRO A 119 -27.30 0.68 0.77
C PRO A 119 -27.95 -0.50 0.01
N GLN A 120 -28.90 -0.22 -0.89
CA GLN A 120 -29.53 -1.23 -1.73
C GLN A 120 -28.52 -1.83 -2.71
N ASP A 121 -27.73 -0.99 -3.40
CA ASP A 121 -26.69 -1.45 -4.33
C ASP A 121 -25.69 -2.36 -3.61
N LEU A 122 -25.32 -2.00 -2.37
CA LEU A 122 -24.44 -2.81 -1.52
C LEU A 122 -25.08 -4.16 -1.17
N ALA A 123 -26.35 -4.18 -0.78
CA ALA A 123 -27.07 -5.40 -0.42
C ALA A 123 -27.22 -6.35 -1.62
N GLU A 124 -27.61 -5.81 -2.78
CA GLU A 124 -27.78 -6.56 -4.03
C GLU A 124 -26.44 -7.13 -4.52
N THR A 125 -25.39 -6.32 -4.50
CA THR A 125 -24.05 -6.73 -4.94
C THR A 125 -23.45 -7.75 -3.98
N PHE A 126 -23.58 -7.52 -2.67
CA PHE A 126 -23.12 -8.46 -1.66
C PHE A 126 -23.83 -9.81 -1.81
N HIS A 127 -25.15 -9.81 -1.97
CA HIS A 127 -25.92 -11.04 -2.19
C HIS A 127 -25.45 -11.77 -3.46
N TYR A 128 -25.32 -11.05 -4.58
CA TYR A 128 -24.86 -11.62 -5.84
C TYR A 128 -23.55 -12.39 -5.69
N PHE A 129 -22.51 -11.78 -5.10
CA PHE A 129 -21.21 -12.46 -4.95
C PHE A 129 -21.21 -13.52 -3.83
N PHE A 130 -21.99 -13.31 -2.78
CA PHE A 130 -22.11 -14.25 -1.68
C PHE A 130 -22.77 -15.57 -2.12
N GLU A 131 -23.82 -15.51 -2.93
CA GLU A 131 -24.48 -16.69 -3.51
C GLU A 131 -23.53 -17.51 -4.39
N HIS A 132 -22.72 -16.83 -5.21
CA HIS A 132 -21.77 -17.49 -6.11
C HIS A 132 -20.49 -17.96 -5.41
N GLY A 133 -20.25 -17.57 -4.15
CA GLY A 133 -18.98 -17.82 -3.47
C GLY A 133 -17.79 -17.16 -4.17
N ALA A 134 -18.02 -16.05 -4.88
CA ALA A 134 -17.03 -15.38 -5.70
C ALA A 134 -16.49 -14.12 -5.02
N ALA A 135 -15.20 -13.84 -5.24
CA ALA A 135 -14.58 -12.61 -4.76
C ALA A 135 -14.93 -11.43 -5.66
N ALA A 136 -15.13 -10.25 -5.07
CA ALA A 136 -15.36 -9.01 -5.78
C ALA A 136 -14.80 -7.80 -5.01
N GLU A 137 -14.53 -6.74 -5.76
CA GLU A 137 -14.14 -5.43 -5.24
C GLU A 137 -14.99 -4.37 -5.94
N ARG A 138 -15.53 -3.41 -5.17
CA ARG A 138 -16.38 -2.35 -5.71
C ARG A 138 -16.04 -1.01 -5.08
N TYR A 139 -16.15 0.03 -5.89
CA TYR A 139 -16.01 1.40 -5.42
C TYR A 139 -17.31 1.88 -4.77
N VAL A 140 -17.20 2.40 -3.54
CA VAL A 140 -18.32 3.06 -2.85
C VAL A 140 -18.23 4.56 -3.12
N SER A 141 -19.08 5.08 -4.00
CA SER A 141 -19.10 6.49 -4.39
C SER A 141 -19.77 7.37 -3.33
N ASN A 142 -20.72 6.82 -2.58
CA ASN A 142 -21.46 7.52 -1.54
C ASN A 142 -20.60 7.64 -0.28
N LYS A 143 -20.04 8.84 -0.06
CA LYS A 143 -19.16 9.13 1.09
C LYS A 143 -19.83 8.86 2.44
N THR A 144 -21.11 9.17 2.58
CA THR A 144 -21.83 8.96 3.84
C THR A 144 -21.94 7.48 4.16
N LEU A 145 -22.35 6.66 3.17
CA LEU A 145 -22.38 5.21 3.31
C LEU A 145 -21.00 4.64 3.61
N PHE A 146 -19.96 5.08 2.89
CA PHE A 146 -18.59 4.66 3.14
C PHE A 146 -18.14 4.95 4.58
N HIS A 147 -18.44 6.15 5.10
CA HIS A 147 -18.12 6.50 6.49
C HIS A 147 -18.89 5.65 7.50
N GLN A 148 -20.16 5.33 7.23
CA GLN A 148 -20.95 4.43 8.07
C GLN A 148 -20.34 3.03 8.11
N LEU A 149 -19.94 2.47 6.97
CA LEU A 149 -19.25 1.19 6.87
C LEU A 149 -17.96 1.18 7.69
N VAL A 150 -17.09 2.17 7.49
CA VAL A 150 -15.82 2.27 8.22
C VAL A 150 -16.04 2.38 9.73
N ASN A 151 -17.01 3.19 10.16
CA ASN A 151 -17.30 3.38 11.57
C ASN A 151 -17.89 2.11 12.22
N ALA A 152 -18.74 1.38 11.51
CA ALA A 152 -19.27 0.10 11.97
C ALA A 152 -18.13 -0.92 12.15
N VAL A 153 -17.22 -1.05 11.17
CA VAL A 153 -16.05 -1.93 11.30
C VAL A 153 -15.15 -1.53 12.47
N ARG A 154 -15.01 -0.23 12.77
CA ARG A 154 -14.26 0.26 13.94
C ARG A 154 -14.96 -0.04 15.26
N GLY A 155 -16.28 -0.03 15.27
CA GLY A 155 -17.09 -0.39 16.44
C GLY A 155 -17.00 -1.88 16.77
N PHE A 156 -16.73 -2.72 15.76
CA PHE A 156 -16.48 -4.14 15.98
C PHE A 156 -15.12 -4.36 16.66
N GLY A 157 -15.17 -4.92 17.87
CA GLY A 157 -13.98 -5.44 18.55
C GLY A 157 -13.62 -6.85 18.11
N ASP A 158 -12.55 -7.39 18.70
CA ASP A 158 -12.01 -8.74 18.42
C ASP A 158 -13.07 -9.85 18.52
N GLN A 159 -14.08 -9.67 19.38
CA GLN A 159 -15.21 -10.59 19.57
C GLN A 159 -16.02 -10.86 18.28
N HIS A 160 -15.98 -9.96 17.30
CA HIS A 160 -16.64 -10.10 15.99
C HIS A 160 -15.69 -10.64 14.91
N GLY A 161 -14.49 -11.09 15.28
CA GLY A 161 -13.45 -11.50 14.33
C GLY A 161 -13.00 -10.37 13.42
N SER A 162 -13.20 -9.13 13.85
CA SER A 162 -12.81 -7.94 13.10
C SER A 162 -11.40 -7.54 13.47
N PHE A 163 -10.59 -7.15 12.49
CA PHE A 163 -9.22 -6.71 12.73
C PHE A 163 -8.78 -5.68 11.69
N TRP A 164 -7.78 -4.90 12.07
CA TRP A 164 -7.19 -3.86 11.24
C TRP A 164 -5.76 -4.21 10.87
N ARG A 165 -5.37 -3.95 9.63
CA ARG A 165 -3.99 -4.12 9.16
C ARG A 165 -3.56 -2.91 8.35
N PHE A 166 -2.26 -2.61 8.38
CA PHE A 166 -1.69 -1.71 7.39
C PHE A 166 -1.84 -2.35 6.02
N GLY A 167 -2.43 -1.59 5.10
CA GLY A 167 -2.55 -1.94 3.70
C GLY A 167 -1.73 -0.98 2.83
N GLY A 168 -1.60 -1.35 1.57
CA GLY A 168 -0.86 -0.57 0.57
C GLY A 168 0.65 -0.87 0.56
N ASN A 169 1.25 -0.64 -0.61
CA ASN A 169 2.62 -1.08 -0.88
C ASN A 169 3.65 -0.36 -0.01
N ALA A 170 3.50 0.96 0.20
CA ALA A 170 4.49 1.73 0.95
C ALA A 170 4.55 1.34 2.43
N PRO A 171 3.44 1.23 3.18
CA PRO A 171 3.47 0.73 4.54
C PRO A 171 4.06 -0.68 4.65
N HIS A 172 3.72 -1.60 3.76
CA HIS A 172 4.28 -2.96 3.78
C HIS A 172 5.80 -2.98 3.57
N MET A 173 6.32 -2.23 2.59
CA MET A 173 7.76 -2.08 2.38
C MET A 173 8.44 -1.47 3.60
N GLY A 174 7.81 -0.46 4.23
CA GLY A 174 8.33 0.21 5.43
C GLY A 174 8.43 -0.73 6.61
N CYS A 175 7.37 -1.51 6.88
CA CYS A 175 7.39 -2.54 7.90
C CYS A 175 8.49 -3.58 7.66
N ARG A 176 8.74 -3.95 6.40
CA ARG A 176 9.79 -4.93 6.07
C ARG A 176 11.19 -4.37 6.26
N ILE A 177 11.44 -3.12 5.83
CA ILE A 177 12.73 -2.44 5.96
C ILE A 177 13.04 -2.16 7.43
N GLN A 178 12.05 -1.83 8.25
CA GLN A 178 12.22 -1.60 9.69
C GLN A 178 12.71 -2.85 10.47
N MET A 179 12.50 -4.05 9.92
CA MET A 179 12.92 -5.31 10.53
C MET A 179 14.35 -5.73 10.14
N GLU A 180 14.97 -5.06 9.16
CA GLU A 180 16.36 -5.27 8.75
C GLU A 180 17.31 -4.40 9.58
#